data_AF-A0A7X6X101-F1
#
_entry.id   AF-A0A7X6X101-F1
#
_cell.length_a   1.000
_cell.length_b   1.000
_cell.length_c   1.000
_cell.angle_alpha   90.00
_cell.angle_beta   90.00
_cell.angle_gamma   90.00
#
_symmetry.space_group_name_H-M   'P 1'
#
loop_
_entity.id
_entity.type
_entity.pdbx_description
1 polymer ?
#
loop_
_entity_poly.entity_id
_entity_poly.type
_entity_poly.pdbx_seq_one_letter_code
_entity_poly.pdbx_strand_id
1 'polypeptide(L)'
;MKTFTQEPPRPRRLRLARCAAVFALAIGLGACAVPPSEPVQTTTAATLTPPSPSTRDLLRLPAPRGKVVAAVYGFRDQTGQYKPAPDSSFSTSVTQGAAAMLVKALRDSGWFTPVERESLQELLTERRIVRAMDDDRLPPSHI
;
A
#
# COMPACT_ATOMS: atom_id res chain seq x y z
N MET A 1 71.24 2.07 -24.33
CA MET A 1 70.75 2.13 -25.72
C MET A 1 69.41 1.38 -25.80
N LYS A 2 68.31 2.03 -25.42
CA LYS A 2 66.93 1.54 -25.61
C LYS A 2 66.18 2.70 -26.26
N THR A 3 65.68 2.48 -27.46
CA THR A 3 64.97 3.47 -28.27
C THR A 3 63.64 3.82 -27.60
N PHE A 4 63.50 5.08 -27.23
CA PHE A 4 62.28 5.70 -26.74
C PHE A 4 61.30 5.80 -27.92
N THR A 5 60.30 4.91 -27.99
CA THR A 5 59.21 4.97 -28.97
C THR A 5 58.22 6.06 -28.57
N GLN A 6 58.40 7.23 -29.15
CA GLN A 6 57.52 8.38 -29.02
C GLN A 6 56.20 8.12 -29.78
N GLU A 7 55.06 8.03 -29.07
CA GLU A 7 53.74 7.93 -29.70
C GLU A 7 53.46 9.16 -30.59
N PRO A 8 52.88 8.98 -31.79
CA PRO A 8 52.57 10.09 -32.69
C PRO A 8 51.47 11.00 -32.10
N PRO A 9 51.52 12.32 -32.30
CA PRO A 9 50.50 13.23 -31.79
C PRO A 9 49.15 12.94 -32.46
N ARG A 10 48.23 12.34 -31.70
CA ARG A 10 46.85 12.08 -32.18
C ARG A 10 46.24 13.41 -32.68
N PRO A 11 45.70 13.46 -33.91
CA PRO A 11 45.28 14.70 -34.53
C PRO A 11 44.21 15.39 -33.67
N ARG A 12 44.34 16.71 -33.47
CA ARG A 12 43.40 17.54 -32.66
C ARG A 12 41.94 17.32 -33.08
N ARG A 13 41.69 17.02 -34.36
CA ARG A 13 40.38 16.68 -34.94
C ARG A 13 39.76 15.39 -34.38
N LEU A 14 40.56 14.35 -34.10
CA LEU A 14 40.09 13.08 -33.53
C LEU A 14 39.73 13.22 -32.03
N ARG A 15 40.46 14.07 -31.30
CA ARG A 15 40.10 14.43 -29.92
C ARG A 15 38.81 15.23 -29.88
N LEU A 16 38.64 16.21 -30.78
CA LEU A 16 37.40 17.00 -30.90
C LEU A 16 36.19 16.11 -31.25
N ALA A 17 36.34 15.19 -32.20
CA ALA A 17 35.28 14.27 -32.59
C ALA A 17 34.85 13.33 -31.46
N ARG A 18 35.81 12.83 -30.65
CA ARG A 18 35.50 12.03 -29.45
C ARG A 18 34.79 12.84 -28.38
N CYS A 19 35.20 14.07 -28.13
CA CYS A 19 34.50 14.96 -27.21
C CYS A 19 33.07 15.25 -27.67
N ALA A 20 32.85 15.48 -28.97
CA ALA A 20 31.51 15.69 -29.53
C ALA A 20 30.62 14.44 -29.39
N ALA A 21 31.17 13.24 -29.62
CA ALA A 21 30.43 11.99 -29.46
C ALA A 21 30.05 11.72 -27.99
N VAL A 22 30.95 11.99 -27.04
CA VAL A 22 30.65 11.86 -25.60
C VAL A 22 29.59 12.86 -25.17
N PHE A 23 29.63 14.09 -25.70
CA PHE A 23 28.63 15.12 -25.40
C PHE A 23 27.24 14.76 -25.95
N ALA A 24 27.18 14.23 -27.18
CA ALA A 24 25.93 13.75 -27.77
C ALA A 24 25.34 12.55 -27.00
N LEU A 25 26.20 11.63 -26.53
CA LEU A 25 25.77 10.51 -25.70
C LEU A 25 25.25 10.96 -24.33
N ALA A 26 25.90 11.94 -23.71
CA ALA A 26 25.46 12.52 -22.44
C ALA A 26 24.08 13.21 -22.56
N ILE A 27 23.82 13.90 -23.68
CA ILE A 27 22.51 14.52 -23.95
C ILE A 27 21.45 13.44 -24.21
N GLY A 28 21.77 12.39 -24.95
CA GLY A 28 20.85 11.27 -25.21
C GLY A 28 20.40 10.53 -23.95
N LEU A 29 21.29 10.41 -22.95
CA LEU A 29 20.99 9.77 -21.66
C LEU A 29 20.12 10.65 -20.73
N GLY A 30 20.12 11.98 -20.91
CA GLY A 30 19.32 12.91 -20.09
C GLY A 30 17.84 12.99 -20.47
N ALA A 31 17.45 12.49 -21.65
CA ALA A 31 16.10 12.64 -22.19
C ALA A 31 15.02 11.82 -21.46
N CYS A 32 15.40 10.81 -20.67
CA CYS A 32 14.47 9.99 -19.87
C CYS A 32 14.31 10.47 -18.42
N ALA A 33 15.01 11.54 -18.01
CA ALA A 33 14.87 12.11 -16.67
C ALA A 33 13.65 13.03 -16.61
N VAL A 34 12.45 12.44 -16.64
CA VAL A 34 11.23 13.17 -16.22
C VAL A 34 11.27 13.20 -14.69
N PRO A 35 11.54 14.37 -14.05
CA PRO A 35 11.34 14.46 -12.61
C PRO A 35 9.87 14.12 -12.33
N PRO A 36 9.55 13.39 -11.25
CA PRO A 36 8.17 13.15 -10.87
C PRO A 36 7.43 14.49 -10.91
N SER A 37 6.31 14.56 -11.63
CA SER A 37 5.40 15.70 -11.49
C SER A 37 5.16 15.92 -10.00
N GLU A 38 5.22 17.17 -9.54
CA GLU A 38 4.94 17.47 -8.14
C GLU A 38 3.68 16.71 -7.71
N PRO A 39 3.70 16.08 -6.51
CA PRO A 39 2.53 15.36 -6.04
C PRO A 39 1.34 16.29 -6.17
N VAL A 40 0.29 15.83 -6.86
CA VAL A 40 -0.95 16.59 -7.08
C VAL A 40 -1.27 17.33 -5.80
N GLN A 41 -1.18 18.67 -5.83
CA GLN A 41 -1.45 19.46 -4.65
C GLN A 41 -2.90 19.21 -4.26
N THR A 42 -3.08 18.37 -3.24
CA THR A 42 -4.40 18.05 -2.73
C THR A 42 -4.99 19.34 -2.19
N THR A 43 -6.10 19.77 -2.79
CA THR A 43 -6.75 21.06 -2.46
C THR A 43 -7.34 21.06 -1.05
N THR A 44 -7.36 19.89 -0.40
CA THR A 44 -7.94 19.65 0.92
C THR A 44 -7.00 18.77 1.76
N ALA A 45 -6.75 19.17 3.01
CA ALA A 45 -6.03 18.35 3.96
C ALA A 45 -6.82 17.08 4.30
N ALA A 46 -6.10 15.99 4.58
CA ALA A 46 -6.72 14.73 5.00
C ALA A 46 -7.42 14.91 6.36
N THR A 47 -8.72 14.61 6.40
CA THR A 47 -9.54 14.65 7.62
C THR A 47 -10.30 13.35 7.80
N LEU A 48 -10.64 13.00 9.05
CA LEU A 48 -11.48 11.84 9.34
C LEU A 48 -12.89 12.03 8.74
N THR A 49 -13.50 10.93 8.33
CA THR A 49 -14.88 10.93 7.82
C THR A 49 -15.83 11.54 8.86
N PRO A 50 -16.63 12.56 8.50
CA PRO A 50 -17.56 13.15 9.43
C PRO A 50 -18.61 12.13 9.90
N PRO A 51 -18.99 12.13 11.19
CA PRO A 51 -19.93 11.15 11.72
C PRO A 51 -21.34 11.36 11.15
N SER A 52 -21.97 10.27 10.72
CA SER A 52 -23.36 10.28 10.27
C SER A 52 -24.32 10.44 11.47
N PRO A 53 -25.59 10.79 11.24
CA PRO A 53 -26.61 10.81 12.30
C PRO A 53 -26.67 9.47 13.07
N SER A 54 -26.67 8.35 12.35
CA SER A 54 -26.65 7.01 12.97
C SER A 54 -25.40 6.76 13.80
N THR A 55 -24.24 7.27 13.39
CA THR A 55 -23.02 7.20 14.21
C THR A 55 -23.20 7.99 15.51
N ARG A 56 -23.83 9.17 15.48
CA ARG A 56 -24.07 9.97 16.70
C ARG A 56 -25.00 9.27 17.67
N ASP A 57 -26.05 8.62 17.17
CA ASP A 57 -26.99 7.87 18.01
C ASP A 57 -26.33 6.62 18.60
N LEU A 58 -25.54 5.90 17.80
CA LEU A 58 -24.77 4.74 18.23
C LEU A 58 -23.77 5.07 19.34
N LEU A 59 -23.13 6.23 19.28
CA LEU A 59 -22.20 6.70 20.33
C LEU A 59 -22.91 7.14 21.62
N ARG A 60 -24.23 7.38 21.57
CA ARG A 60 -25.05 7.78 22.72
C ARG A 60 -25.74 6.61 23.40
N LEU A 61 -25.47 5.38 22.97
CA LEU A 61 -26.03 4.19 23.60
C LEU A 61 -25.60 4.13 25.09
N PRO A 62 -26.50 3.69 25.99
CA PRO A 62 -26.14 3.51 27.38
C PRO A 62 -25.07 2.42 27.51
N ALA A 63 -24.26 2.49 28.56
CA ALA A 63 -23.23 1.49 28.80
C ALA A 63 -23.86 0.10 29.00
N PRO A 64 -23.33 -0.96 28.35
CA PRO A 64 -23.80 -2.31 28.56
C PRO A 64 -23.39 -2.81 29.96
N ARG A 65 -24.14 -3.77 30.51
CA ARG A 65 -23.72 -4.50 31.73
C ARG A 65 -22.43 -5.32 31.51
N GLY A 66 -22.20 -5.74 30.28
CA GLY A 66 -21.01 -6.47 29.85
C GLY A 66 -20.96 -6.50 28.32
N LYS A 67 -19.76 -6.48 27.76
CA LYS A 67 -19.59 -6.51 26.30
C LYS A 67 -19.88 -7.91 25.75
N VAL A 68 -20.59 -7.96 24.64
CA VAL A 68 -20.90 -9.21 23.95
C VAL A 68 -19.83 -9.50 22.89
N VAL A 69 -19.32 -10.73 22.84
CA VAL A 69 -18.39 -11.14 21.77
C VAL A 69 -19.20 -11.46 20.51
N ALA A 70 -18.90 -10.78 19.40
CA ALA A 70 -19.60 -10.97 18.13
C ALA A 70 -18.60 -11.32 17.02
N ALA A 71 -18.80 -12.44 16.33
CA ALA A 71 -17.97 -12.83 15.20
C ALA A 71 -18.58 -12.32 13.89
N VAL A 72 -17.80 -11.57 13.11
CA VAL A 72 -18.20 -11.07 11.79
C VAL A 72 -17.47 -11.87 10.71
N TYR A 73 -18.21 -12.69 9.97
CA TYR A 73 -17.66 -13.58 8.93
C TYR A 73 -17.47 -12.89 7.58
N GLY A 74 -18.41 -12.03 7.21
CA GLY A 74 -18.37 -11.29 5.95
C GLY A 74 -19.67 -10.55 5.73
N PHE A 75 -19.58 -9.42 5.06
CA PHE A 75 -20.74 -8.61 4.68
C PHE A 75 -20.68 -8.38 3.18
N ARG A 76 -21.24 -9.34 2.43
CA ARG A 76 -21.24 -9.29 0.96
C ARG A 76 -22.40 -8.46 0.46
N ASP A 77 -22.12 -7.63 -0.53
CA ASP A 77 -23.17 -6.97 -1.31
C ASP A 77 -23.96 -8.03 -2.10
N GLN A 78 -25.27 -8.08 -1.87
CA GLN A 78 -26.22 -8.97 -2.56
C GLN A 78 -27.12 -8.20 -3.53
N THR A 79 -26.89 -6.90 -3.74
CA THR A 79 -27.68 -6.09 -4.69
C THR A 79 -27.31 -6.39 -6.13
N GLY A 80 -26.07 -6.78 -6.40
CA GLY A 80 -25.56 -7.05 -7.75
C GLY A 80 -25.44 -5.80 -8.63
N GLN A 81 -25.51 -4.60 -8.03
CA GLN A 81 -25.60 -3.36 -8.80
C GLN A 81 -24.24 -2.77 -9.15
N TYR A 82 -24.07 -2.45 -10.43
CA TYR A 82 -22.92 -1.72 -10.97
C TYR A 82 -23.32 -0.28 -11.35
N LYS A 83 -22.33 0.59 -11.48
CA LYS A 83 -22.56 1.98 -11.89
C LYS A 83 -22.85 2.05 -13.40
N PRO A 84 -23.78 2.92 -13.83
CA PRO A 84 -24.03 3.14 -15.26
C PRO A 84 -22.89 3.95 -15.91
N ALA A 85 -22.84 3.93 -17.24
CA ALA A 85 -21.94 4.79 -18.01
C ALA A 85 -22.11 6.27 -17.59
N PRO A 86 -21.03 7.08 -17.55
CA PRO A 86 -19.69 6.85 -18.11
C PRO A 86 -18.72 6.09 -17.19
N ASP A 87 -19.16 5.65 -16.01
CA ASP A 87 -18.29 4.92 -15.10
C ASP A 87 -17.90 3.54 -15.65
N SER A 88 -16.82 2.97 -15.14
CA SER A 88 -16.37 1.63 -15.54
C SER A 88 -17.40 0.57 -15.18
N SER A 89 -17.70 -0.37 -16.10
CA SER A 89 -18.62 -1.49 -15.88
C SER A 89 -18.22 -2.42 -14.73
N PHE A 90 -16.98 -2.33 -14.23
CA PHE A 90 -16.53 -3.07 -13.04
C PHE A 90 -16.78 -2.31 -11.72
N SER A 91 -17.21 -1.05 -11.79
CA SER A 91 -17.50 -0.23 -10.62
C SER A 91 -18.83 -0.63 -10.01
N THR A 92 -18.80 -1.07 -8.76
CA THR A 92 -20.00 -1.38 -8.00
C THR A 92 -20.67 -0.11 -7.49
N SER A 93 -22.00 -0.14 -7.43
CA SER A 93 -22.81 0.96 -6.87
C SER A 93 -22.80 0.96 -5.35
N VAL A 94 -22.55 -0.20 -4.74
CA VAL A 94 -22.48 -0.38 -3.28
C VAL A 94 -21.03 -0.64 -2.86
N THR A 95 -20.66 -0.09 -1.71
CA THR A 95 -19.32 -0.25 -1.13
C THR A 95 -18.97 -1.71 -0.87
N GLN A 96 -17.74 -2.08 -1.19
CA GLN A 96 -17.17 -3.40 -0.85
C GLN A 96 -16.52 -3.42 0.54
N GLY A 97 -16.46 -2.27 1.22
CA GLY A 97 -15.89 -2.13 2.56
C GLY A 97 -16.90 -2.27 3.70
N ALA A 98 -18.10 -2.78 3.43
CA ALA A 98 -19.20 -2.80 4.39
C ALA A 98 -18.90 -3.65 5.65
N ALA A 99 -18.13 -4.74 5.50
CA ALA A 99 -17.71 -5.56 6.65
C ALA A 99 -16.86 -4.76 7.65
N ALA A 100 -15.88 -3.98 7.17
CA ALA A 100 -15.06 -3.11 8.02
C ALA A 100 -15.89 -2.00 8.68
N MET A 101 -16.86 -1.43 7.95
CA MET A 101 -17.78 -0.43 8.51
C MET A 101 -18.65 -1.02 9.63
N LEU A 102 -19.13 -2.26 9.46
CA LEU A 102 -19.90 -2.97 10.50
C LEU A 102 -19.05 -3.26 11.74
N VAL A 103 -17.83 -3.77 11.56
CA VAL A 103 -16.90 -4.03 12.68
C VAL A 103 -16.59 -2.75 13.45
N LYS A 104 -16.38 -1.63 12.72
CA LYS A 104 -16.20 -0.30 13.33
C LYS A 104 -17.44 0.11 14.14
N ALA A 105 -18.64 -0.01 13.58
CA ALA A 105 -19.88 0.33 14.28
C ALA A 105 -20.07 -0.52 15.56
N LEU A 106 -19.79 -1.83 15.50
CA LEU A 106 -19.83 -2.71 16.67
C LEU A 106 -18.85 -2.26 17.74
N ARG A 107 -17.63 -1.88 17.36
CA ARG A 107 -16.60 -1.38 18.28
C ARG A 107 -16.99 -0.04 18.89
N ASP A 108 -17.41 0.90 18.07
CA ASP A 108 -17.76 2.28 18.47
C ASP A 108 -18.96 2.32 19.42
N SER A 109 -19.87 1.34 19.31
CA SER A 109 -21.02 1.25 20.22
C SER A 109 -20.63 1.03 21.67
N GLY A 110 -19.46 0.44 21.92
CA GLY A 110 -19.04 -0.01 23.25
C GLY A 110 -19.78 -1.24 23.77
N TRP A 111 -20.77 -1.76 23.04
CA TRP A 111 -21.56 -2.95 23.40
C TRP A 111 -20.87 -4.27 23.05
N PHE A 112 -19.99 -4.25 22.06
CA PHE A 112 -19.43 -5.46 21.48
C PHE A 112 -17.91 -5.50 21.55
N THR A 113 -17.39 -6.73 21.62
CA THR A 113 -16.00 -7.07 21.29
C THR A 113 -16.02 -7.82 19.96
N PRO A 114 -15.90 -7.11 18.82
CA PRO A 114 -15.99 -7.74 17.51
C PRO A 114 -14.76 -8.60 17.23
N VAL A 115 -14.97 -9.77 16.63
CA VAL A 115 -13.93 -10.69 16.15
C VAL A 115 -14.10 -10.83 14.64
N GLU A 116 -13.14 -10.30 13.90
CA GLU A 116 -13.09 -10.41 12.44
C GLU A 116 -12.72 -11.84 12.04
N ARG A 117 -13.51 -12.45 11.16
CA ARG A 117 -13.29 -13.81 10.66
C ARG A 117 -13.06 -13.85 9.15
N GLU A 118 -13.26 -12.74 8.45
CA GLU A 118 -13.05 -12.63 7.00
C GLU A 118 -11.58 -12.94 6.63
N SER A 119 -10.62 -12.39 7.37
CA SER A 119 -9.18 -12.59 7.20
C SER A 119 -8.59 -13.70 8.09
N LEU A 120 -9.41 -14.64 8.60
CA LEU A 120 -8.94 -15.66 9.55
C LEU A 120 -7.79 -16.50 8.98
N GLN A 121 -7.80 -16.82 7.70
CA GLN A 121 -6.75 -17.64 7.07
C GLN A 121 -5.40 -16.91 7.03
N GLU A 122 -5.42 -15.60 6.83
CA GLU A 122 -4.22 -14.76 6.88
C GLU A 122 -3.65 -14.77 8.32
N LEU A 123 -4.51 -14.56 9.33
CA LEU A 123 -4.09 -14.62 10.74
C LEU A 123 -3.52 -15.98 11.15
N LEU A 124 -4.12 -17.07 10.65
CA LEU A 124 -3.60 -18.43 10.89
C LEU A 124 -2.25 -18.65 10.22
N THR A 125 -2.04 -18.06 9.05
CA THR A 125 -0.77 -18.14 8.32
C THR A 125 0.32 -17.36 9.05
N GLU A 126 0.05 -16.12 9.43
CA GLU A 126 0.95 -15.31 10.27
C GLU A 126 1.32 -16.02 11.58
N ARG A 127 0.33 -16.60 12.27
CA ARG A 127 0.60 -17.35 13.51
C ARG A 127 1.46 -18.60 13.28
N ARG A 128 1.34 -19.28 12.13
CA ARG A 128 2.24 -20.40 11.78
C ARG A 128 3.66 -19.91 11.54
N ILE A 129 3.83 -18.80 10.83
CA ILE A 129 5.14 -18.20 10.56
C ILE A 129 5.84 -17.83 11.87
N VAL A 130 5.14 -17.12 12.76
CA VAL A 130 5.69 -16.75 14.08
C VAL A 130 6.15 -17.98 14.87
N ARG A 131 5.34 -19.04 14.92
CA ARG A 131 5.71 -20.28 15.61
C ARG A 131 6.95 -20.95 15.04
N ALA A 132 7.07 -21.02 13.71
CA ALA A 132 8.25 -21.58 13.06
C ALA A 132 9.51 -20.76 13.35
N MET A 133 9.39 -19.43 13.41
CA MET A 133 10.48 -18.53 13.74
C MET A 133 10.90 -18.56 15.21
N ASP A 134 10.00 -18.90 16.12
CA ASP A 134 10.29 -19.04 17.55
C ASP A 134 10.99 -20.38 17.86
N ASP A 135 10.61 -21.46 17.16
CA ASP A 135 11.22 -22.79 17.27
C ASP A 135 12.68 -22.78 16.78
N ASP A 136 12.94 -22.14 15.63
CA ASP A 136 14.30 -21.98 15.05
C ASP A 136 15.24 -21.11 15.91
N ARG A 137 14.70 -20.28 16.82
CA ARG A 137 15.49 -19.38 17.67
C ARG A 137 15.89 -19.98 19.01
N LEU A 138 15.32 -21.12 19.41
CA LEU A 138 15.81 -21.83 20.59
C LEU A 138 17.07 -22.63 20.22
N PRO A 139 18.19 -22.49 20.97
CA PRO A 139 19.32 -23.40 20.79
C PRO A 139 18.84 -24.83 21.01
N PRO A 140 19.37 -25.82 20.27
CA PRO A 140 19.00 -27.21 20.48
C PRO A 140 19.24 -27.54 21.95
N SER A 141 18.17 -27.91 22.65
CA SER A 141 18.29 -28.44 24.00
C SER A 141 19.07 -29.75 23.89
N HIS A 142 20.37 -29.69 24.17
CA HIS A 142 21.20 -30.87 24.37
C HIS A 142 20.57 -31.68 25.51
N ILE A 143 19.89 -32.75 25.13
CA ILE A 143 19.74 -33.95 25.96
C ILE A 143 21.00 -34.78 25.77
#